data_AF-A0AAJ0ZSV2-F1
#
_entry.id   AF-A0AAJ0ZSV2-F1
#
_cell.length_a   1.000
_cell.length_b   1.000
_cell.length_c   1.000
_cell.angle_alpha   90.00
_cell.angle_beta   90.00
_cell.angle_gamma   90.00
#
_symmetry.space_group_name_H-M   'P 1'
#
loop_
_entity.id
_entity.type
_entity.pdbx_description
1 polymer ?
#
loop_
_entity_poly.entity_id
_entity_poly.type
_entity_poly.pdbx_seq_one_letter_code
_entity_poly.pdbx_strand_id
1 'polypeptide(L)'
;MVDGTVVGMLERLGFADILLWLLSFAVVYGILSQIEIPKQKPVRAIIGIVAAFFVLMATPASLLMVISRLSASLLVVLLGIVVLLVFLEVGGIKHFEVETEEVEKEGKRIKATKRIEAVPLFSKNPYIIAITFILIAILIFIGAGGLNLLGFKITGVDITGVIFLVAIIIAVLWMIKG
;
A
#
# COMPACT_ATOMS: atom_id res chain seq x y z
N MET A 1 -0.10 -31.05 2.30
CA MET A 1 -0.86 -30.72 1.08
C MET A 1 -0.80 -29.22 0.96
N VAL A 2 -0.08 -28.69 -0.02
CA VAL A 2 0.18 -27.25 -0.13
C VAL A 2 -0.92 -26.69 -1.00
N ASP A 3 -1.83 -25.93 -0.40
CA ASP A 3 -2.88 -25.26 -1.16
C ASP A 3 -2.19 -24.30 -2.16
N GLY A 4 -2.44 -24.49 -3.45
CA GLY A 4 -1.94 -23.62 -4.53
C GLY A 4 -2.58 -22.23 -4.51
N THR A 5 -2.90 -21.71 -3.33
CA THR A 5 -3.54 -20.42 -3.13
C THR A 5 -2.50 -19.31 -3.25
N VAL A 6 -2.95 -18.17 -3.77
CA VAL A 6 -2.19 -16.91 -3.83
C VAL A 6 -1.54 -16.57 -2.49
N VAL A 7 -2.24 -16.86 -1.40
CA VAL A 7 -1.79 -16.64 -0.03
C VAL A 7 -0.57 -17.49 0.29
N GLY A 8 -0.60 -18.80 0.00
CA GLY A 8 0.54 -19.68 0.24
C GLY A 8 1.78 -19.33 -0.60
N MET A 9 1.59 -18.74 -1.78
CA MET A 9 2.70 -18.20 -2.58
C MET A 9 3.30 -16.93 -1.95
N LEU A 10 2.47 -15.99 -1.47
CA LEU A 10 2.93 -14.77 -0.82
C LEU A 10 3.66 -15.04 0.51
N GLU A 11 3.18 -16.00 1.30
CA GLU A 11 3.87 -16.44 2.52
C GLU A 11 5.27 -16.99 2.22
N ARG A 12 5.42 -17.75 1.13
CA ARG A 12 6.72 -18.30 0.70
C ARG A 12 7.70 -17.23 0.21
N LEU A 13 7.21 -16.08 -0.25
CA LEU A 13 8.03 -14.96 -0.73
C LEU A 13 8.52 -14.06 0.42
N GLY A 14 8.31 -14.46 1.67
CA GLY A 14 8.70 -13.64 2.82
C GLY A 14 7.86 -12.36 2.94
N PHE A 15 6.63 -12.33 2.43
CA PHE A 15 5.77 -11.15 2.56
C PHE A 15 5.56 -10.77 4.04
N ALA A 16 5.40 -11.77 4.91
CA ALA A 16 5.32 -11.58 6.35
C ALA A 16 6.57 -10.88 6.91
N ASP A 17 7.75 -11.27 6.43
CA ASP A 17 9.04 -10.72 6.83
C ASP A 17 9.18 -9.27 6.35
N ILE A 18 8.82 -9.00 5.08
CA ILE A 18 8.80 -7.65 4.51
C ILE A 18 7.83 -6.74 5.28
N LEU A 19 6.65 -7.25 5.63
CA LEU A 19 5.61 -6.47 6.31
C LEU A 19 5.99 -6.18 7.76
N LEU A 20 6.60 -7.14 8.45
CA LEU A 20 7.20 -6.91 9.77
C LEU A 20 8.33 -5.89 9.70
N TRP A 21 9.19 -5.98 8.69
CA TRP A 21 10.27 -5.02 8.48
C TRP A 21 9.73 -3.61 8.23
N LEU A 22 8.74 -3.46 7.33
CA LEU A 22 8.07 -2.19 7.04
C LEU A 22 7.36 -1.62 8.27
N LEU A 23 6.65 -2.46 9.03
CA LEU A 23 5.98 -2.06 10.26
C LEU A 23 6.99 -1.57 11.30
N SER A 24 8.07 -2.31 11.49
CA SER A 24 9.15 -1.95 12.41
C SER A 24 9.82 -0.64 11.99
N PHE A 25 10.08 -0.47 10.69
CA PHE A 25 10.59 0.77 10.13
C PHE A 25 9.64 1.94 10.40
N ALA A 26 8.35 1.78 10.11
CA ALA A 26 7.35 2.83 10.30
C ALA A 26 7.24 3.26 11.76
N VAL A 27 7.27 2.31 12.71
CA VAL A 27 7.25 2.60 14.15
C VAL A 27 8.51 3.33 14.57
N VAL A 28 9.70 2.80 14.24
CA VAL A 28 10.96 3.42 14.65
C VAL A 28 11.13 4.80 14.02
N TYR A 29 10.89 4.93 12.71
CA TYR A 29 10.96 6.22 12.02
C TYR A 29 9.93 7.21 12.57
N GLY A 30 8.70 6.77 12.86
CA GLY A 30 7.66 7.60 13.46
C GLY A 30 8.08 8.17 14.81
N ILE A 31 8.65 7.33 15.69
CA ILE A 31 9.18 7.73 16.99
C ILE A 31 10.33 8.73 16.81
N LEU A 32 11.33 8.41 15.98
CA LEU A 32 12.46 9.31 15.68
C LEU A 32 12.00 10.65 15.07
N SER A 33 10.90 10.61 14.30
CA SER A 33 10.31 11.80 13.70
C SER A 33 9.69 12.72 14.75
N GLN A 34 9.01 12.16 15.76
CA GLN A 34 8.40 12.94 16.85
C GLN A 34 9.43 13.55 17.80
N ILE A 35 10.52 12.83 18.10
CA ILE A 35 11.54 13.32 19.04
C ILE A 35 12.61 14.22 18.39
N GLU A 36 12.61 14.33 17.05
CA GLU A 36 13.59 15.13 16.29
C GLU A 36 15.06 14.72 16.45
N ILE A 37 15.32 13.47 16.82
CA ILE A 37 16.68 12.92 16.98
C ILE A 37 16.89 11.83 15.93
N PRO A 38 17.92 11.94 15.07
CA PRO A 38 18.68 13.15 14.69
C PRO A 38 17.84 14.19 13.93
N LYS A 39 18.25 15.46 13.95
CA LYS A 39 17.51 16.57 13.27
C LYS A 39 17.34 16.37 11.77
N GLN A 40 18.29 15.68 11.14
CA GLN A 40 18.27 15.44 9.70
C GLN A 40 17.31 14.29 9.36
N LYS A 41 16.27 14.57 8.56
CA LYS A 41 15.30 13.57 8.06
C LYS A 41 15.96 12.32 7.44
N PRO A 42 16.98 12.43 6.57
CA PRO A 42 17.59 11.24 5.95
C PRO A 42 18.26 10.31 6.97
N VAL A 43 18.91 10.87 7.99
CA VAL A 43 19.60 10.07 9.01
C VAL A 43 18.59 9.30 9.86
N ARG A 44 17.44 9.89 10.19
CA ARG A 44 16.33 9.18 10.86
C ARG A 44 15.83 8.00 10.05
N ALA A 45 15.69 8.17 8.73
CA ALA A 45 15.26 7.08 7.85
C ALA A 45 16.28 5.93 7.84
N ILE A 46 17.58 6.24 7.75
CA ILE A 46 18.65 5.24 7.79
C ILE A 46 18.63 4.48 9.13
N ILE A 47 18.52 5.19 10.26
CA ILE A 47 18.43 4.55 11.58
C ILE A 47 17.20 3.65 11.67
N GLY A 48 16.04 4.11 11.17
CA GLY A 48 14.81 3.32 11.12
C GLY A 48 14.99 2.02 10.33
N ILE A 49 15.64 2.10 9.15
CA ILE A 49 15.89 0.94 8.30
C ILE A 49 16.78 -0.08 9.03
N VAL A 50 17.89 0.38 9.61
CA VAL A 50 18.84 -0.48 10.32
C VAL A 50 18.16 -1.13 11.55
N ALA A 51 17.41 -0.35 12.32
CA ALA A 51 16.67 -0.85 13.47
C ALA A 51 15.62 -1.90 13.07
N ALA A 52 14.89 -1.68 11.97
CA ALA A 52 13.91 -2.63 11.46
C ALA A 52 14.54 -3.98 11.07
N PHE A 53 15.76 -3.97 10.50
CA PHE A 53 16.53 -5.20 10.26
C PHE A 53 16.85 -5.95 11.54
N PHE A 54 17.28 -5.25 12.60
CA PHE A 54 17.53 -5.88 13.90
C PHE A 54 16.28 -6.49 14.51
N VAL A 55 15.13 -5.82 14.41
CA VAL A 55 13.85 -6.39 14.87
C VAL A 55 13.55 -7.68 14.14
N LEU A 56 13.73 -7.72 12.83
CA LEU A 56 13.50 -8.93 12.03
C LEU A 56 14.41 -10.08 12.48
N MET A 57 15.70 -9.82 12.71
CA MET A 57 16.64 -10.84 13.21
C MET A 57 16.35 -11.29 14.64
N ALA A 58 15.82 -10.41 15.49
CA ALA A 58 15.48 -10.71 16.87
C ALA A 58 14.10 -11.37 17.04
N THR A 59 13.29 -11.43 15.99
CA THR A 59 11.91 -11.91 16.08
C THR A 59 11.88 -13.44 16.11
N PRO A 60 11.24 -14.08 17.11
CA PRO A 60 11.12 -15.53 17.15
C PRO A 60 10.18 -16.03 16.05
N ALA A 61 10.47 -17.22 15.50
CA ALA A 61 9.71 -17.82 14.40
C ALA A 61 8.21 -17.97 14.68
N SER A 62 7.82 -18.17 15.94
CA SER A 62 6.41 -18.23 16.35
C SER A 62 5.67 -16.93 16.08
N LEU A 63 6.34 -15.78 16.29
CA LEU A 63 5.77 -14.46 16.08
C LEU A 63 5.70 -14.13 14.58
N LEU A 64 6.70 -14.55 13.80
CA LEU A 64 6.66 -14.47 12.33
C LEU A 64 5.46 -15.23 11.75
N MET A 65 5.16 -16.43 12.26
CA MET A 65 3.99 -17.20 11.81
C MET A 65 2.67 -16.47 12.11
N VAL A 66 2.55 -15.82 13.26
CA VAL A 66 1.37 -15.01 13.60
C VAL A 66 1.25 -13.81 12.68
N ILE A 67 2.34 -13.09 12.43
CA ILE A 67 2.36 -11.96 11.51
C ILE A 67 2.00 -12.41 10.09
N SER A 68 2.51 -13.55 9.63
CA SER A 68 2.16 -14.12 8.32
C SER A 68 0.65 -14.28 8.18
N ARG A 69 0.02 -14.90 9.16
CA ARG A 69 -1.44 -15.10 9.17
C ARG A 69 -2.21 -13.78 9.20
N LEU A 70 -1.76 -12.82 10.01
CA LEU A 70 -2.37 -11.48 10.08
C LEU A 70 -2.18 -10.71 8.77
N SER A 71 -1.03 -10.84 8.12
CA SER A 71 -0.73 -10.17 6.85
C SER A 71 -1.60 -10.73 5.72
N ALA A 72 -1.80 -12.05 5.69
CA ALA A 72 -2.70 -12.71 4.76
C ALA A 72 -4.15 -12.26 4.94
N SER A 73 -4.64 -12.21 6.18
CA SER A 73 -6.01 -11.74 6.46
C SER A 73 -6.18 -10.26 6.12
N LEU A 74 -5.20 -9.41 6.45
CA LEU A 74 -5.20 -7.99 6.10
C LEU A 74 -5.26 -7.78 4.59
N LEU A 75 -4.50 -8.55 3.81
CA LEU A 75 -4.49 -8.47 2.35
C LEU A 75 -5.86 -8.84 1.77
N VAL A 76 -6.50 -9.88 2.28
CA VAL A 76 -7.88 -10.26 1.89
C VAL A 76 -8.86 -9.14 2.22
N VAL A 77 -8.75 -8.52 3.40
CA VAL A 77 -9.60 -7.38 3.80
C VAL A 77 -9.38 -6.19 2.86
N LEU A 78 -8.13 -5.84 2.55
CA LEU A 78 -7.80 -4.74 1.64
C LEU A 78 -8.34 -4.99 0.23
N LEU A 79 -8.21 -6.21 -0.30
CA LEU A 79 -8.81 -6.60 -1.57
C LEU A 79 -10.34 -6.45 -1.52
N GLY A 80 -10.98 -6.89 -0.43
CA GLY A 80 -12.41 -6.71 -0.22
C GLY A 80 -12.83 -5.24 -0.23
N ILE A 81 -12.07 -4.36 0.43
CA ILE A 81 -12.30 -2.91 0.42
C ILE A 81 -12.15 -2.33 -0.99
N VAL A 82 -11.11 -2.70 -1.74
CA VAL A 82 -10.91 -2.24 -3.12
C VAL A 82 -12.06 -2.65 -4.01
N VAL A 83 -12.48 -3.92 -3.94
CA VAL A 83 -13.64 -4.43 -4.70
C VAL A 83 -14.92 -3.67 -4.33
N LEU A 84 -15.12 -3.41 -3.04
CA LEU A 84 -16.26 -2.63 -2.57
C LEU A 84 -16.21 -1.19 -3.12
N LEU A 85 -15.06 -0.52 -3.13
CA LEU A 85 -14.91 0.80 -3.73
C LEU A 85 -15.24 0.80 -5.24
N VAL A 86 -14.85 -0.25 -5.98
CA VAL A 86 -15.26 -0.39 -7.39
C VAL A 86 -16.77 -0.49 -7.51
N PHE A 87 -17.42 -1.28 -6.67
CA PHE A 87 -18.89 -1.38 -6.69
C PHE A 87 -19.57 -0.07 -6.32
N LEU A 88 -19.04 0.70 -5.36
CA LEU A 88 -19.60 2.01 -5.02
C LEU A 88 -19.49 3.00 -6.20
N GLU A 89 -18.38 3.00 -6.92
CA GLU A 89 -18.22 3.85 -8.11
C GLU A 89 -19.14 3.39 -9.25
N VAL A 90 -19.17 2.09 -9.58
CA VAL A 90 -20.05 1.53 -10.63
C VAL A 90 -21.52 1.73 -10.27
N GLY A 91 -21.85 1.68 -8.98
CA GLY A 91 -23.17 1.99 -8.43
C GLY A 91 -23.53 3.49 -8.52
N GLY A 92 -22.63 4.34 -9.00
CA GLY A 92 -22.89 5.76 -9.23
C GLY A 92 -22.97 6.58 -7.95
N ILE A 93 -22.36 6.14 -6.84
CA ILE A 93 -22.31 6.91 -5.61
C ILE A 93 -21.28 8.01 -5.79
N LYS A 94 -21.77 9.17 -6.24
CA LYS A 94 -20.93 10.35 -6.48
C LYS A 94 -20.60 11.05 -5.17
N HIS A 95 -19.36 11.50 -5.03
CA HIS A 95 -18.95 12.34 -3.90
C HIS A 95 -19.27 13.81 -4.21
N PHE A 96 -19.75 14.55 -3.22
CA PHE A 96 -20.03 15.98 -3.35
C PHE A 96 -18.84 16.74 -2.76
N GLU A 97 -18.03 17.36 -3.62
CA GLU A 97 -16.97 18.26 -3.17
C GLU A 97 -17.61 19.62 -2.86
N VAL A 98 -17.39 20.11 -1.64
CA VAL A 98 -17.92 21.40 -1.19
C VAL A 98 -16.78 22.41 -1.24
N GLU A 99 -16.69 23.20 -2.31
CA GLU A 99 -15.84 24.40 -2.28
C GLU A 99 -16.57 25.51 -1.55
N THR A 100 -15.96 25.97 -0.46
CA THR A 100 -16.31 27.24 0.18
C THR A 100 -15.49 28.34 -0.49
N GLU A 101 -16.10 29.08 -1.40
CA GLU A 101 -15.54 30.36 -1.87
C GLU A 101 -15.84 31.44 -0.81
N GLU A 102 -14.80 32.12 -0.35
CA GLU A 102 -14.96 33.36 0.42
C GLU A 102 -15.26 34.49 -0.55
N VAL A 103 -16.53 34.90 -0.61
CA VAL A 103 -16.94 36.05 -1.44
C VAL A 103 -17.11 37.25 -0.52
N GLU A 104 -16.29 38.27 -0.73
CA GLU A 104 -16.41 39.54 -0.03
C GLU A 104 -17.48 40.41 -0.73
N LYS A 105 -18.63 40.57 -0.08
CA LYS A 105 -19.68 41.51 -0.51
C LYS A 105 -19.88 42.56 0.57
N GLU A 106 -19.81 43.84 0.19
CA GLU A 106 -20.11 44.99 1.05
C GLU A 106 -19.29 45.04 2.36
N GLY A 107 -17.99 44.72 2.32
CA GLY A 107 -17.10 44.81 3.49
C GLY A 107 -17.38 43.79 4.60
N LYS A 108 -18.29 42.82 4.36
CA LYS A 108 -18.47 41.63 5.21
C LYS A 108 -18.09 40.39 4.42
N ARG A 109 -17.22 39.56 5.02
CA ARG A 109 -16.85 38.24 4.49
C ARG A 109 -18.00 37.29 4.71
N ILE A 110 -18.69 36.89 3.65
CA ILE A 110 -19.77 35.90 3.70
C ILE A 110 -19.24 34.64 3.03
N LYS A 111 -19.19 33.52 3.75
CA LYS A 111 -18.85 32.22 3.17
C LYS A 111 -20.03 31.76 2.32
N ALA A 112 -19.90 31.84 1.00
CA ALA A 112 -20.89 31.33 0.08
C ALA A 112 -20.52 29.88 -0.25
N THR A 113 -21.30 28.93 0.27
CA THR A 113 -21.11 27.51 -0.03
C THR A 113 -21.69 27.24 -1.42
N LYS A 114 -20.84 27.19 -2.44
CA LYS A 114 -21.27 26.86 -3.79
C LYS A 114 -21.29 25.33 -3.91
N ARG A 115 -22.47 24.77 -4.18
CA ARG A 115 -22.62 23.31 -4.38
C ARG A 115 -22.02 22.96 -5.73
N ILE A 116 -20.84 22.34 -5.74
CA ILE A 116 -20.21 21.88 -6.97
C ILE A 116 -20.83 20.54 -7.37
N GLU A 117 -20.96 20.34 -8.68
CA GLU A 117 -21.50 19.14 -9.30
C GLU A 117 -20.79 17.89 -8.79
N ALA A 118 -21.53 16.78 -8.74
CA ALA A 118 -21.06 15.54 -8.17
C ALA A 118 -19.97 14.93 -9.06
N VAL A 119 -18.71 15.00 -8.62
CA VAL A 119 -17.54 14.55 -9.39
C VAL A 119 -17.24 13.10 -9.01
N PRO A 120 -17.07 12.17 -9.98
CA PRO A 120 -16.72 10.78 -9.68
C PRO A 120 -15.40 10.69 -8.93
N LEU A 121 -15.26 9.73 -8.00
CA LEU A 121 -14.07 9.62 -7.15
C LEU A 121 -12.80 9.41 -7.98
N PHE A 122 -12.95 8.78 -9.14
CA PHE A 122 -11.85 8.47 -10.05
C PHE A 122 -11.51 9.56 -11.06
N SER A 123 -12.30 10.64 -11.12
CA SER A 123 -12.06 11.75 -12.04
C SER A 123 -10.85 12.60 -11.68
N LYS A 124 -10.52 12.70 -10.38
CA LYS A 124 -9.48 13.60 -9.89
C LYS A 124 -8.08 13.14 -10.30
N ASN A 125 -7.87 11.82 -10.45
CA ASN A 125 -6.61 11.22 -10.87
C ASN A 125 -6.81 9.86 -11.58
N PRO A 126 -7.41 9.82 -12.78
CA PRO A 126 -7.76 8.56 -13.45
C PRO A 126 -6.54 7.68 -13.76
N TYR A 127 -5.39 8.30 -14.05
CA TYR A 127 -4.15 7.61 -14.36
C TYR A 127 -3.58 6.82 -13.17
N ILE A 128 -3.54 7.41 -11.98
CA ILE A 128 -3.03 6.75 -10.76
C ILE A 128 -3.86 5.52 -10.45
N ILE A 129 -5.17 5.64 -10.63
CA ILE A 129 -6.13 4.58 -10.32
C ILE A 129 -6.02 3.46 -11.34
N ALA A 130 -5.96 3.77 -12.63
CA ALA A 130 -5.72 2.79 -13.68
C ALA A 130 -4.41 2.02 -13.47
N ILE A 131 -3.31 2.72 -13.15
CA ILE A 131 -2.02 2.11 -12.81
C ILE A 131 -2.17 1.18 -11.60
N THR A 132 -2.88 1.62 -10.55
CA THR A 132 -3.12 0.82 -9.34
C THR A 132 -3.88 -0.47 -9.68
N PHE A 133 -4.93 -0.41 -10.50
CA PHE A 133 -5.67 -1.58 -10.95
C PHE A 133 -4.83 -2.54 -11.79
N ILE A 134 -4.02 -2.01 -12.72
CA ILE A 134 -3.10 -2.82 -13.52
C ILE A 134 -2.10 -3.53 -12.61
N LEU A 135 -1.54 -2.82 -11.63
CA LEU A 135 -0.57 -3.36 -10.70
C LEU A 135 -1.20 -4.46 -9.84
N ILE A 136 -2.41 -4.26 -9.32
CA ILE A 136 -3.20 -5.28 -8.60
C ILE A 136 -3.51 -6.48 -9.51
N ALA A 137 -3.93 -6.26 -10.75
CA ALA A 137 -4.26 -7.34 -11.69
C ALA A 137 -3.04 -8.19 -12.03
N ILE A 138 -1.88 -7.56 -12.28
CA ILE A 138 -0.59 -8.26 -12.46
C ILE A 138 -0.26 -9.08 -11.23
N LEU A 139 -0.46 -8.51 -10.04
CA LEU A 139 -0.20 -9.19 -8.77
C LEU A 139 -1.09 -10.40 -8.53
N ILE A 140 -2.39 -10.28 -8.77
CA ILE A 140 -3.34 -11.38 -8.70
C ILE A 140 -2.99 -12.43 -9.76
N PHE A 141 -2.67 -12.02 -10.99
CA PHE A 141 -2.30 -12.93 -12.06
C PHE A 141 -1.05 -13.75 -11.71
N ILE A 142 0.00 -13.11 -11.20
CA ILE A 142 1.23 -13.80 -10.79
C ILE A 142 0.94 -14.70 -9.58
N GLY A 143 0.24 -14.18 -8.58
CA GLY A 143 -0.11 -14.92 -7.36
C GLY A 143 -1.02 -16.12 -7.62
N ALA A 144 -1.89 -16.06 -8.63
CA ALA A 144 -2.78 -17.15 -9.03
C ALA A 144 -2.08 -18.19 -9.93
N GLY A 145 -0.77 -18.03 -10.17
CA GLY A 145 0.01 -18.94 -11.00
C GLY A 145 -0.15 -18.69 -12.51
N GLY A 146 -0.57 -17.51 -12.94
CA GLY A 146 -0.72 -17.15 -14.35
C GLY A 146 0.58 -17.31 -15.17
N LEU A 147 1.74 -17.16 -14.54
CA LEU A 147 3.05 -17.43 -15.17
C LEU A 147 3.23 -18.92 -15.53
N ASN A 148 2.68 -19.85 -14.75
CA ASN A 148 2.73 -21.27 -15.07
C ASN A 148 1.89 -21.61 -16.31
N LEU A 149 0.77 -20.89 -16.51
CA LEU A 149 -0.08 -21.05 -17.70
C LEU A 149 0.64 -20.59 -18.97
N LEU A 150 1.54 -19.62 -18.85
CA LEU A 150 2.39 -19.15 -19.94
C LEU A 150 3.61 -20.05 -20.20
N GLY A 151 3.70 -21.21 -19.52
CA GLY A 151 4.78 -22.18 -19.71
C GLY A 151 6.07 -21.84 -18.96
N PHE A 152 6.10 -20.74 -18.20
CA PHE A 152 7.24 -20.41 -17.34
C PHE A 152 7.19 -21.32 -16.10
N LYS A 153 7.96 -22.42 -16.14
CA LYS A 153 8.20 -23.25 -14.97
C LYS A 153 9.22 -22.54 -14.07
N ILE A 154 8.74 -21.71 -13.16
CA ILE A 154 9.60 -21.04 -12.17
C ILE A 154 9.93 -22.07 -11.08
N THR A 155 10.96 -22.88 -11.33
CA THR A 155 11.54 -23.80 -10.36
C THR A 155 12.65 -23.09 -9.61
N GLY A 156 12.31 -22.52 -8.46
CA GLY A 156 13.26 -21.77 -7.64
C GLY A 156 12.57 -20.58 -6.98
N VAL A 157 12.88 -20.37 -5.72
CA VAL A 157 12.39 -19.25 -4.91
C VAL A 157 12.74 -17.91 -5.60
N ASP A 158 11.81 -16.94 -5.48
CA ASP A 158 12.02 -15.49 -5.47
C ASP A 158 11.98 -14.59 -6.72
N ILE A 159 11.60 -15.02 -7.93
CA ILE A 159 11.36 -14.01 -9.01
C ILE A 159 10.18 -13.09 -8.64
N THR A 160 9.10 -13.64 -8.10
CA THR A 160 7.94 -12.87 -7.69
C THR A 160 8.22 -11.95 -6.50
N GLY A 161 9.01 -12.41 -5.53
CA GLY A 161 9.42 -11.61 -4.36
C GLY A 161 10.32 -10.45 -4.75
N VAL A 162 11.27 -10.69 -5.66
CA VAL A 162 12.12 -9.65 -6.24
C VAL A 162 11.29 -8.63 -7.02
N ILE A 163 10.32 -9.06 -7.84
CA ILE A 163 9.41 -8.14 -8.55
C ILE A 163 8.61 -7.30 -7.55
N PHE A 164 8.13 -7.90 -6.47
CA PHE A 164 7.35 -7.22 -5.44
C PHE A 164 8.20 -6.19 -4.67
N LEU A 165 9.44 -6.55 -4.33
CA LEU A 165 10.41 -5.66 -3.69
C LEU A 165 10.80 -4.50 -4.61
N VAL A 166 11.01 -4.74 -5.91
CA VAL A 166 11.25 -3.69 -6.90
C VAL A 166 10.05 -2.75 -7.01
N ALA A 167 8.83 -3.28 -7.02
CA ALA A 167 7.62 -2.46 -7.06
C ALA A 167 7.48 -1.56 -5.82
N ILE A 168 7.78 -2.08 -4.62
CA ILE A 168 7.78 -1.29 -3.38
C ILE A 168 8.87 -0.20 -3.42
N ILE A 169 10.08 -0.52 -3.88
CA ILE A 169 11.17 0.46 -3.99
C ILE A 169 10.78 1.60 -4.93
N ILE A 170 10.16 1.28 -6.08
CA ILE A 170 9.67 2.30 -7.02
C ILE A 170 8.61 3.18 -6.36
N ALA A 171 7.65 2.59 -5.65
CA ALA A 171 6.60 3.32 -4.95
C ALA A 171 7.17 4.27 -3.87
N VAL A 172 8.13 3.80 -3.07
CA VAL A 172 8.81 4.60 -2.04
C VAL A 172 9.63 5.74 -2.66
N LEU A 173 10.39 5.47 -3.73
CA LEU A 173 11.16 6.50 -4.43
C LEU A 173 10.27 7.57 -5.06
N TRP A 174 9.09 7.18 -5.55
CA TRP A 174 8.09 8.11 -6.07
C TRP A 174 7.51 8.99 -4.96
N MET A 175 7.20 8.41 -3.79
CA MET A 175 6.70 9.14 -2.62
C MET A 175 7.71 10.15 -2.03
N ILE A 176 9.01 9.89 -2.16
CA ILE A 176 10.07 10.79 -1.67
C ILE A 176 10.28 11.99 -2.60
N LYS A 177 10.01 11.84 -3.91
CA LYS A 177 10.13 12.91 -4.90
C LYS A 177 8.89 13.79 -5.02
N GLY A 178 7.73 13.31 -4.56
CA GLY A 178 6.44 14.02 -4.56
C GLY A 178 6.25 14.94 -3.37
#